data_AF-A0A5E4L3L6-F1
#
_entry.id   AF-A0A5E4L3L6-F1
#
_cell.length_a   1.000
_cell.length_b   1.000
_cell.length_c   1.000
_cell.angle_alpha   90.00
_cell.angle_beta   90.00
_cell.angle_gamma   90.00
#
_symmetry.space_group_name_H-M   'P 1'
#
loop_
_entity.id
_entity.type
_entity.pdbx_description
1 polymer ?
#
loop_
_entity_poly.entity_id
_entity_poly.type
_entity_poly.pdbx_seq_one_letter_code
_entity_poly.pdbx_strand_id
1 'polypeptide(L)'
;MRKNYKKLISLIIFLVLTFGIMVPLYVHYTARQFTGAYDTLLLSKHSPYDTILIEVHYQEGAEPYAASLDTLKEKVENYTGKNVIVVKYPDIKDPEVSGAIKDNGVNSLGDRILRNHTQYHSGWFTGRMVIYIIYTNAKWEGGADYSAAGITYNADSILIFKDVVKAQEIETPVLLHEMGHLWGLEHSNNTDDIMNVHIDEYLLSHVFDKLPDDFSEKDRKILLEKHDSWMIFPIKPYESLYSAALNRSS
;
A
#
# COMPACT_ATOMS: atom_id res chain seq x y z
N MET A 1 50.56 -12.52 16.21
CA MET A 1 49.60 -11.39 16.20
C MET A 1 48.91 -11.14 14.86
N ARG A 2 49.62 -10.96 13.74
CA ARG A 2 49.02 -10.61 12.41
C ARG A 2 47.94 -11.57 11.86
N LYS A 3 48.04 -12.88 12.15
CA LYS A 3 47.08 -13.91 11.69
C LYS A 3 45.73 -13.85 12.39
N ASN A 4 45.69 -13.46 13.68
CA ASN A 4 44.46 -13.34 14.45
C ASN A 4 43.68 -12.08 14.05
N TYR A 5 44.39 -11.01 13.69
CA TYR A 5 43.78 -9.76 13.21
C TYR A 5 43.05 -9.95 11.88
N LYS A 6 43.63 -10.71 10.93
CA LYS A 6 42.95 -11.06 9.68
C LYS A 6 41.67 -11.87 9.90
N LYS A 7 41.69 -12.85 10.81
CA LYS A 7 40.50 -13.64 11.16
C LYS A 7 39.40 -12.78 11.80
N LEU A 8 39.78 -11.86 12.69
CA LEU A 8 38.84 -10.94 13.33
C LEU A 8 38.20 -10.00 12.31
N ILE A 9 38.98 -9.42 11.39
CA ILE A 9 38.46 -8.58 10.31
C ILE A 9 37.50 -9.37 9.42
N SER A 10 37.86 -10.59 9.01
CA SER A 10 36.97 -11.43 8.21
C SER A 10 35.67 -11.76 8.94
N LEU A 11 35.71 -12.02 10.25
CA LEU A 11 34.51 -12.24 11.05
C LEU A 11 33.63 -10.99 11.14
N ILE A 12 34.23 -9.81 11.35
CA ILE A 12 33.49 -8.54 11.39
C ILE A 12 32.82 -8.27 10.03
N ILE A 13 33.56 -8.43 8.92
CA ILE A 13 33.00 -8.26 7.57
C ILE A 13 31.84 -9.24 7.35
N PHE A 14 32.01 -10.51 7.73
CA PHE A 14 30.94 -11.51 7.61
C PHE A 14 29.70 -11.10 8.42
N LEU A 15 29.87 -10.68 9.67
CA LEU A 15 28.75 -10.22 10.50
C LEU A 15 28.06 -8.99 9.92
N VAL A 16 28.81 -8.02 9.39
CA VAL A 16 28.24 -6.82 8.74
C VAL A 16 27.48 -7.19 7.46
N LEU A 17 28.01 -8.09 6.62
CA LEU A 17 27.32 -8.53 5.43
C LEU A 17 26.05 -9.32 5.77
N THR A 18 26.11 -10.23 6.75
CA THR A 18 24.96 -11.04 7.14
C THR A 18 23.88 -10.21 7.84
N PHE A 19 24.23 -9.50 8.91
CA PHE A 19 23.26 -8.78 9.74
C PHE A 19 22.95 -7.37 9.23
N GLY A 20 23.90 -6.73 8.54
CA GLY A 20 23.71 -5.39 7.97
C GLY A 20 23.09 -5.38 6.57
N ILE A 21 23.15 -6.49 5.83
CA ILE A 21 22.64 -6.55 4.44
C ILE A 21 21.66 -7.72 4.25
N MET A 22 22.08 -8.96 4.46
CA MET A 22 21.27 -10.14 4.11
C MET A 22 19.99 -10.25 4.94
N VAL A 23 20.07 -10.05 6.26
CA VAL A 23 18.89 -10.09 7.14
C VAL A 23 17.91 -8.97 6.81
N PRO A 24 18.30 -7.68 6.69
CA PRO A 24 17.41 -6.62 6.25
C PRO A 24 16.77 -6.89 4.88
N LEU A 25 17.52 -7.40 3.90
CA LEU A 25 16.98 -7.75 2.59
C LEU A 25 15.96 -8.90 2.67
N TYR A 26 16.24 -9.93 3.46
CA TYR A 26 15.31 -11.04 3.67
C TYR A 26 14.03 -10.55 4.36
N VAL A 27 14.16 -9.75 5.42
CA VAL A 27 13.02 -9.15 6.12
C VAL A 27 12.22 -8.27 5.17
N HIS A 28 12.87 -7.43 4.35
CA HIS A 28 12.19 -6.62 3.34
C HIS A 28 11.42 -7.49 2.34
N TYR A 29 12.08 -8.51 1.77
CA TYR A 29 11.49 -9.43 0.79
C TYR A 29 10.27 -10.18 1.36
N THR A 30 10.39 -10.69 2.58
CA THR A 30 9.30 -11.40 3.26
C THR A 30 8.18 -10.46 3.68
N ALA A 31 8.51 -9.32 4.28
CA ALA A 31 7.52 -8.34 4.75
C ALA A 31 6.71 -7.72 3.60
N ARG A 32 7.32 -7.53 2.42
CA ARG A 32 6.63 -6.95 1.25
C ARG A 32 5.35 -7.69 0.88
N GLN A 33 5.30 -9.00 1.11
CA GLN A 33 4.17 -9.85 0.77
C GLN A 33 2.95 -9.65 1.67
N PHE A 34 3.06 -8.83 2.73
CA PHE A 34 1.98 -8.63 3.70
C PHE A 34 1.51 -7.17 3.70
N THR A 35 0.23 -6.97 3.44
CA THR A 35 -0.43 -5.67 3.53
C THR A 35 -0.21 -5.03 4.90
N GLY A 36 0.17 -3.76 4.91
CA GLY A 36 0.43 -3.00 6.12
C GLY A 36 1.75 -3.33 6.83
N ALA A 37 2.58 -4.23 6.31
CA ALA A 37 3.85 -4.57 6.97
C ALA A 37 4.83 -3.40 7.03
N TYR A 38 4.70 -2.42 6.12
CA TYR A 38 5.53 -1.22 6.12
C TYR A 38 4.91 -0.04 6.87
N ASP A 39 3.78 -0.23 7.55
CA ASP A 39 3.06 0.84 8.25
C ASP A 39 3.98 1.73 9.10
N THR A 40 4.89 1.12 9.83
CA THR A 40 5.76 1.78 10.79
C THR A 40 6.91 2.50 10.08
N LEU A 41 7.39 1.97 8.95
CA LEU A 41 8.36 2.66 8.09
C LEU A 41 7.73 3.87 7.39
N LEU A 42 6.46 3.75 7.01
CA LEU A 42 5.70 4.82 6.36
C LEU A 42 5.30 5.92 7.33
N LEU A 43 4.84 5.58 8.54
CA LEU A 43 4.25 6.53 9.49
C LEU A 43 5.27 7.13 10.46
N SER A 44 6.23 6.35 10.96
CA SER A 44 7.11 6.82 12.05
C SER A 44 7.95 8.02 11.61
N LYS A 45 7.95 9.07 12.43
CA LYS A 45 8.88 10.22 12.29
C LYS A 45 10.35 9.84 12.52
N HIS A 46 10.60 8.68 13.11
CA HIS A 46 11.93 8.12 13.35
C HIS A 46 12.39 7.18 12.22
N SER A 47 11.53 6.94 11.22
CA SER A 47 11.88 6.20 10.01
C SER A 47 13.07 6.85 9.29
N PRO A 48 13.97 6.07 8.67
CA PRO A 48 15.06 6.59 7.85
C PRO A 48 14.57 7.29 6.57
N TYR A 49 13.28 7.17 6.25
CA TYR A 49 12.67 7.78 5.08
C TYR A 49 12.02 9.11 5.48
N ASP A 50 12.46 10.20 4.85
CA ASP A 50 11.89 11.54 5.00
C ASP A 50 10.94 11.91 3.85
N THR A 51 10.96 11.11 2.79
CA THR A 51 10.21 11.33 1.56
C THR A 51 9.47 10.06 1.15
N ILE A 52 8.19 10.20 0.84
CA ILE A 52 7.37 9.18 0.18
C ILE A 52 7.19 9.58 -1.27
N LEU A 53 7.58 8.71 -2.18
CA LEU A 53 7.29 8.85 -3.61
C LEU A 53 6.12 7.93 -3.96
N ILE A 54 5.00 8.52 -4.38
CA ILE A 54 3.84 7.80 -4.88
C ILE A 54 3.99 7.70 -6.40
N GLU A 55 4.22 6.50 -6.88
CA GLU A 55 4.37 6.19 -8.30
C GLU A 55 3.05 5.61 -8.83
N VAL A 56 2.39 6.36 -9.70
CA VAL A 56 1.07 6.04 -10.23
C VAL A 56 1.18 5.58 -11.67
N HIS A 57 0.95 4.30 -11.92
CA HIS A 57 0.84 3.73 -13.25
C HIS A 57 -0.63 3.59 -13.63
N TYR A 58 -1.00 3.90 -14.87
CA TYR A 58 -2.39 3.75 -15.29
C TYR A 58 -2.52 3.26 -16.73
N GLN A 59 -3.52 2.40 -16.92
CA GLN A 59 -3.95 1.96 -18.25
C GLN A 59 -4.54 3.14 -19.03
N GLU A 60 -4.36 3.13 -20.35
CA GLU A 60 -5.04 4.10 -21.22
C GLU A 60 -6.55 4.13 -20.95
N GLY A 61 -7.11 5.32 -20.73
CA GLY A 61 -8.52 5.51 -20.34
C GLY A 61 -8.82 5.31 -18.85
N ALA A 62 -7.86 4.84 -18.04
CA ALA A 62 -7.98 4.64 -16.60
C ALA A 62 -7.33 5.78 -15.78
N GLU A 63 -7.24 7.00 -16.32
CA GLU A 63 -6.48 8.08 -15.67
C GLU A 63 -7.06 8.45 -14.29
N PRO A 64 -6.22 8.57 -13.24
CA PRO A 64 -6.65 9.05 -11.93
C PRO A 64 -7.15 10.49 -11.99
N TYR A 65 -8.08 10.83 -11.10
CA TYR A 65 -8.47 12.22 -10.92
C TYR A 65 -7.36 12.99 -10.19
N ALA A 66 -6.94 14.11 -10.76
CA ALA A 66 -5.87 14.94 -10.19
C ALA A 66 -6.18 15.36 -8.75
N ALA A 67 -7.41 15.79 -8.48
CA ALA A 67 -7.83 16.21 -7.15
C ALA A 67 -7.86 15.06 -6.12
N SER A 68 -8.13 13.82 -6.56
CA SER A 68 -8.04 12.64 -5.67
C SER A 68 -6.59 12.36 -5.27
N LEU A 69 -5.64 12.49 -6.20
CA LEU A 69 -4.22 12.36 -5.90
C LEU A 69 -3.68 13.52 -5.05
N ASP A 70 -4.16 14.74 -5.26
CA ASP A 70 -3.81 15.90 -4.42
C ASP A 70 -4.30 15.70 -2.98
N THR A 71 -5.53 15.20 -2.82
CA THR A 71 -6.10 14.87 -1.50
C THR A 71 -5.31 13.74 -0.84
N LEU A 72 -4.99 12.67 -1.59
CA LEU A 72 -4.16 11.58 -1.09
C LEU A 72 -2.80 12.09 -0.62
N LYS A 73 -2.14 12.93 -1.43
CA LYS A 73 -0.87 13.57 -1.09
C LYS A 73 -0.97 14.31 0.23
N GLU A 74 -1.95 15.21 0.37
CA GLU A 74 -2.15 16.00 1.59
C GLU A 74 -2.36 15.10 2.82
N LYS A 75 -3.19 14.05 2.71
CA LYS A 75 -3.43 13.12 3.81
C LYS A 75 -2.17 12.34 4.19
N VAL A 76 -1.40 11.87 3.20
CA VAL A 76 -0.13 11.16 3.46
C VAL A 76 0.86 12.10 4.16
N GLU A 77 1.01 13.35 3.70
CA GLU A 77 1.85 14.35 4.36
C GLU A 77 1.41 14.59 5.81
N ASN A 78 0.11 14.73 6.04
CA ASN A 78 -0.46 14.97 7.37
C ASN A 78 -0.24 13.81 8.36
N TYR A 79 -0.43 12.55 7.93
CA TYR A 79 -0.31 11.39 8.82
C TYR A 79 1.13 10.92 9.02
N THR A 80 2.00 11.14 8.04
CA THR A 80 3.39 10.65 8.09
C THR A 80 4.39 11.72 8.51
N GLY A 81 4.03 13.01 8.35
CA GLY A 81 4.95 14.14 8.52
C GLY A 81 6.08 14.18 7.47
N LYS A 82 5.97 13.40 6.39
CA LYS A 82 7.00 13.25 5.34
C LYS A 82 6.67 14.11 4.13
N ASN A 83 7.70 14.47 3.37
CA ASN A 83 7.50 15.10 2.06
C ASN A 83 6.91 14.07 1.08
N VAL A 84 5.87 14.43 0.32
CA VAL A 84 5.25 13.52 -0.64
C VAL A 84 5.41 14.02 -2.07
N ILE A 85 5.91 13.15 -2.92
CA ILE A 85 6.07 13.38 -4.36
C ILE A 85 5.17 12.42 -5.10
N VAL A 86 4.27 12.92 -5.94
CA VAL A 86 3.41 12.09 -6.79
C VAL A 86 3.90 12.18 -8.23
N VAL A 87 4.15 11.04 -8.87
CA VAL A 87 4.51 10.94 -10.28
C VAL A 87 3.52 10.02 -10.99
N LYS A 88 3.12 10.38 -12.22
CA LYS A 88 2.12 9.64 -13.00
C LYS A 88 2.73 9.14 -14.31
N TYR A 89 2.37 7.92 -14.70
CA TYR A 89 2.84 7.26 -15.92
C TYR A 89 1.67 6.61 -16.69
N PRO A 90 1.31 7.11 -17.90
CA PRO A 90 0.39 6.47 -18.82
C PRO A 90 1.10 5.35 -19.62
N ASP A 91 1.58 4.32 -18.94
CA ASP A 91 2.49 3.32 -19.52
C ASP A 91 1.90 1.91 -19.69
N ILE A 92 0.76 1.63 -19.04
CA ILE A 92 0.05 0.36 -19.19
C ILE A 92 -0.78 0.39 -20.47
N LYS A 93 -0.53 -0.56 -21.37
CA LYS A 93 -1.19 -0.64 -22.69
C LYS A 93 -2.01 -1.91 -22.84
N ASP A 94 -3.03 -1.89 -23.67
CA ASP A 94 -3.70 -3.11 -24.08
C ASP A 94 -2.77 -3.99 -24.94
N PRO A 95 -2.73 -5.32 -24.73
CA PRO A 95 -3.55 -6.13 -23.82
C PRO A 95 -2.84 -6.54 -22.51
N GLU A 96 -1.97 -5.70 -21.94
CA GLU A 96 -1.16 -6.06 -20.74
C GLU A 96 -2.02 -6.40 -19.51
N VAL A 97 -3.20 -5.78 -19.42
CA VAL A 97 -4.22 -6.08 -18.41
C VAL A 97 -5.43 -6.72 -19.08
N SER A 98 -5.85 -7.87 -18.55
CA SER A 98 -7.07 -8.55 -19.00
C SER A 98 -8.30 -7.78 -18.54
N GLY A 99 -9.39 -7.86 -19.32
CA GLY A 99 -10.66 -7.19 -18.97
C GLY A 99 -11.29 -7.65 -17.65
N ALA A 100 -10.88 -8.81 -17.12
CA ALA A 100 -11.26 -9.30 -15.81
C ALA A 100 -10.06 -9.87 -15.05
N ILE A 101 -10.05 -9.71 -13.72
CA ILE A 101 -9.02 -10.18 -12.81
C ILE A 101 -9.69 -10.93 -11.66
N LYS A 102 -9.26 -12.18 -11.45
CA LYS A 102 -9.69 -13.00 -10.31
C LYS A 102 -8.83 -12.71 -9.08
N ASP A 103 -9.32 -13.04 -7.89
CA ASP A 103 -8.65 -12.80 -6.59
C ASP A 103 -7.17 -13.20 -6.57
N ASN A 104 -6.85 -14.41 -7.02
CA ASN A 104 -5.47 -14.91 -7.03
C ASN A 104 -4.58 -14.26 -8.12
N GLY A 105 -5.17 -13.47 -9.02
CA GLY A 105 -4.50 -12.80 -10.12
C GLY A 105 -3.98 -11.41 -9.78
N VAL A 106 -4.44 -10.77 -8.69
CA VAL A 106 -4.11 -9.38 -8.35
C VAL A 106 -2.62 -9.20 -8.11
N ASN A 107 -2.01 -9.97 -7.21
CA ASN A 107 -0.57 -9.89 -6.93
C ASN A 107 0.28 -10.20 -8.19
N SER A 108 -0.15 -11.21 -8.96
CA SER A 108 0.56 -11.61 -10.18
C SER A 108 0.53 -10.54 -11.27
N LEU A 109 -0.61 -9.83 -11.41
CA LEU A 109 -0.76 -8.70 -12.31
C LEU A 109 0.05 -7.51 -11.81
N GLY A 110 -0.14 -7.12 -10.56
CA GLY A 110 0.53 -5.98 -9.94
C GLY A 110 2.05 -6.11 -10.03
N ASP A 111 2.61 -7.22 -9.57
CA ASP A 111 4.05 -7.46 -9.68
C ASP A 111 4.54 -7.52 -11.14
N ARG A 112 3.71 -7.95 -12.11
CA ARG A 112 4.08 -7.91 -13.52
C ARG A 112 4.18 -6.49 -14.04
N ILE A 113 3.20 -5.65 -13.74
CA ILE A 113 3.20 -4.23 -14.12
C ILE A 113 4.40 -3.53 -13.51
N LEU A 114 4.62 -3.69 -12.19
CA LEU A 114 5.76 -3.06 -11.51
C LEU A 114 7.11 -3.51 -12.08
N ARG A 115 7.28 -4.81 -12.37
CA ARG A 115 8.51 -5.29 -13.01
C ARG A 115 8.79 -4.66 -14.38
N ASN A 116 7.75 -4.30 -15.13
CA ASN A 116 7.88 -3.77 -16.48
C ASN A 116 8.04 -2.25 -16.51
N HIS A 117 7.39 -1.56 -15.57
CA HIS A 117 7.13 -0.12 -15.70
C HIS A 117 7.73 0.73 -14.58
N THR A 118 8.02 0.15 -13.42
CA THR A 118 8.52 0.91 -12.26
C THR A 118 9.83 1.64 -12.56
N GLN A 119 9.86 2.93 -12.23
CA GLN A 119 11.00 3.82 -12.40
C GLN A 119 11.80 4.01 -11.12
N TYR A 120 11.14 3.91 -9.95
CA TYR A 120 11.76 4.14 -8.65
C TYR A 120 11.64 2.95 -7.73
N HIS A 121 12.60 2.81 -6.81
CA HIS A 121 12.58 1.77 -5.80
C HIS A 121 12.87 2.37 -4.43
N SER A 122 12.24 1.82 -3.39
CA SER A 122 12.53 2.16 -2.00
C SER A 122 14.02 1.93 -1.71
N GLY A 123 14.69 2.94 -1.14
CA GLY A 123 16.12 2.91 -0.94
C GLY A 123 16.51 3.52 0.40
N TRP A 124 17.02 2.69 1.31
CA TRP A 124 17.46 3.15 2.64
C TRP A 124 18.47 4.32 2.54
N PHE A 125 19.37 4.26 1.55
CA PHE A 125 20.40 5.29 1.36
C PHE A 125 19.89 6.56 0.67
N THR A 126 18.75 6.51 -0.02
CA THR A 126 18.18 7.65 -0.73
C THR A 126 17.20 8.45 0.13
N GLY A 127 16.86 7.96 1.33
CA GLY A 127 15.84 8.54 2.20
C GLY A 127 14.42 8.44 1.64
N ARG A 128 14.23 7.68 0.54
CA ARG A 128 12.94 7.56 -0.15
C ARG A 128 12.33 6.18 -0.03
N MET A 129 11.04 6.19 0.33
CA MET A 129 10.16 5.02 0.25
C MET A 129 9.18 5.22 -0.90
N VAL A 130 8.92 4.17 -1.67
CA VAL A 130 8.02 4.21 -2.83
C VAL A 130 6.74 3.46 -2.50
N ILE A 131 5.61 4.08 -2.82
CA ILE A 131 4.29 3.44 -2.85
C ILE A 131 3.84 3.39 -4.31
N TYR A 132 3.37 2.24 -4.76
CA TYR A 132 2.88 2.05 -6.12
C TYR A 132 1.35 2.03 -6.13
N ILE A 133 0.77 2.78 -7.05
CA ILE A 133 -0.67 2.77 -7.31
C ILE A 133 -0.88 2.44 -8.78
N ILE A 134 -1.62 1.38 -9.06
CA ILE A 134 -1.92 0.95 -10.42
C ILE A 134 -3.40 1.17 -10.68
N TYR A 135 -3.74 1.91 -11.74
CA TYR A 135 -5.12 2.05 -12.21
C TYR A 135 -5.35 1.20 -13.45
N THR A 136 -6.45 0.45 -13.46
CA THR A 136 -6.83 -0.43 -14.56
C THR A 136 -8.32 -0.31 -14.87
N ASN A 137 -8.70 -0.52 -16.13
CA ASN A 137 -10.09 -0.65 -16.57
C ASN A 137 -10.64 -2.08 -16.42
N ALA A 138 -9.85 -3.00 -15.86
CA ALA A 138 -10.29 -4.35 -15.59
C ALA A 138 -11.42 -4.38 -14.55
N LYS A 139 -12.26 -5.40 -14.65
CA LYS A 139 -13.22 -5.75 -13.60
C LYS A 139 -12.60 -6.73 -12.63
N TRP A 140 -12.90 -6.57 -11.35
CA TRP A 140 -12.62 -7.62 -10.37
C TRP A 140 -13.73 -8.68 -10.41
N GLU A 141 -13.33 -9.94 -10.52
CA GLU A 141 -14.22 -11.12 -10.50
C GLU A 141 -13.86 -11.99 -9.29
N GLY A 142 -14.30 -11.59 -8.10
CA GLY A 142 -14.14 -12.37 -6.87
C GLY A 142 -15.49 -12.77 -6.30
N GLY A 143 -15.72 -14.09 -6.20
CA GLY A 143 -16.99 -14.64 -5.68
C GLY A 143 -18.24 -14.23 -6.48
N ALA A 144 -19.40 -14.77 -6.13
CA ALA A 144 -20.57 -14.72 -7.01
C ALA A 144 -21.26 -13.34 -7.14
N ASP A 145 -21.00 -12.36 -6.27
CA ASP A 145 -21.84 -11.14 -6.20
C ASP A 145 -21.12 -9.84 -5.79
N TYR A 146 -19.78 -9.81 -5.71
CA TYR A 146 -19.06 -8.63 -5.20
C TYR A 146 -18.11 -8.04 -6.26
N SER A 147 -17.97 -6.71 -6.27
CA SER A 147 -16.99 -5.98 -7.08
C SER A 147 -16.11 -5.14 -6.15
N ALA A 148 -14.79 -5.30 -6.22
CA ALA A 148 -13.85 -4.45 -5.49
C ALA A 148 -13.56 -3.16 -6.28
N ALA A 149 -13.54 -2.01 -5.60
CA ALA A 149 -13.14 -0.73 -6.19
C ALA A 149 -11.63 -0.52 -6.12
N GLY A 150 -10.99 -1.06 -5.09
CA GLY A 150 -9.55 -1.05 -4.86
C GLY A 150 -9.10 -2.30 -4.11
N ILE A 151 -7.82 -2.64 -4.23
CA ILE A 151 -7.18 -3.71 -3.45
C ILE A 151 -5.74 -3.32 -3.11
N THR A 152 -5.43 -3.36 -1.83
CA THR A 152 -4.06 -3.33 -1.30
C THR A 152 -3.50 -4.73 -1.17
N TYR A 153 -2.55 -5.09 -2.03
CA TYR A 153 -2.12 -6.48 -2.21
C TYR A 153 -0.70 -6.80 -1.73
N ASN A 154 0.10 -5.77 -1.44
CA ASN A 154 1.45 -5.86 -0.88
C ASN A 154 1.64 -4.74 0.16
N ALA A 155 2.78 -4.74 0.85
CA ALA A 155 3.14 -3.72 1.85
C ALA A 155 3.32 -2.30 1.27
N ASP A 156 3.37 -2.14 -0.05
CA ASP A 156 3.69 -0.90 -0.76
C ASP A 156 2.86 -0.68 -2.02
N SER A 157 1.83 -1.49 -2.29
CA SER A 157 1.17 -1.51 -3.60
C SER A 157 -0.36 -1.58 -3.51
N ILE A 158 -1.00 -0.72 -4.29
CA ILE A 158 -2.45 -0.59 -4.44
C ILE A 158 -2.84 -0.80 -5.91
N LEU A 159 -3.94 -1.51 -6.15
CA LEU A 159 -4.60 -1.63 -7.45
C LEU A 159 -5.99 -1.00 -7.37
N ILE A 160 -6.33 -0.14 -8.33
CA ILE A 160 -7.62 0.58 -8.42
C ILE A 160 -8.34 0.18 -9.71
N PHE A 161 -9.63 -0.16 -9.59
CA PHE A 161 -10.46 -0.59 -10.71
C PHE A 161 -11.37 0.55 -11.20
N LYS A 162 -10.98 1.20 -12.30
CA LYS A 162 -11.70 2.35 -12.88
C LYS A 162 -13.06 2.01 -13.46
N ASP A 163 -13.34 0.75 -13.78
CA ASP A 163 -14.70 0.36 -14.18
C ASP A 163 -15.70 0.40 -13.00
N VAL A 164 -15.21 0.45 -11.77
CA VAL A 164 -16.03 0.68 -10.56
C VAL A 164 -15.96 2.16 -10.16
N VAL A 165 -14.75 2.71 -10.14
CA VAL A 165 -14.47 4.08 -9.71
C VAL A 165 -14.64 5.10 -10.86
N LYS A 166 -15.90 5.44 -11.17
CA LYS A 166 -16.26 6.33 -12.31
C LYS A 166 -16.36 7.82 -11.97
N ALA A 167 -16.21 8.18 -10.71
CA ALA A 167 -16.36 9.54 -10.22
C ALA A 167 -15.27 9.89 -9.18
N GLN A 168 -14.88 11.15 -9.10
CA GLN A 168 -13.83 11.62 -8.19
C GLN A 168 -14.23 11.45 -6.71
N GLU A 169 -15.52 11.64 -6.44
CA GLU A 169 -16.15 11.48 -5.12
C GLU A 169 -16.09 10.04 -4.62
N ILE A 170 -15.95 9.08 -5.53
CA ILE A 170 -15.75 7.66 -5.25
C ILE A 170 -14.24 7.34 -5.19
N GLU A 171 -13.44 7.89 -6.09
CA GLU A 171 -12.00 7.61 -6.14
C GLU A 171 -11.28 8.02 -4.87
N THR A 172 -11.57 9.22 -4.38
CA THR A 172 -10.89 9.78 -3.22
C THR A 172 -11.03 8.88 -1.97
N PRO A 173 -12.25 8.48 -1.54
CA PRO A 173 -12.39 7.61 -0.39
C PRO A 173 -11.82 6.20 -0.61
N VAL A 174 -11.94 5.63 -1.82
CA VAL A 174 -11.33 4.32 -2.13
C VAL A 174 -9.80 4.39 -1.98
N LEU A 175 -9.16 5.41 -2.53
CA LEU A 175 -7.71 5.60 -2.38
C LEU A 175 -7.27 5.71 -0.91
N LEU A 176 -8.04 6.45 -0.11
CA LEU A 176 -7.74 6.63 1.30
C LEU A 176 -7.99 5.34 2.11
N HIS A 177 -9.03 4.57 1.77
CA HIS A 177 -9.29 3.25 2.35
C HIS A 177 -8.10 2.30 2.11
N GLU A 178 -7.67 2.18 0.86
CA GLU A 178 -6.53 1.34 0.49
C GLU A 178 -5.21 1.84 1.12
N MET A 179 -5.01 3.16 1.17
CA MET A 179 -3.87 3.73 1.89
C MET A 179 -3.92 3.38 3.39
N GLY A 180 -5.11 3.34 4.00
CA GLY A 180 -5.31 2.88 5.37
C GLY A 180 -4.81 1.46 5.60
N HIS A 181 -5.03 0.56 4.64
CA HIS A 181 -4.48 -0.80 4.68
C HIS A 181 -2.95 -0.83 4.58
N LEU A 182 -2.32 0.03 3.75
CA LEU A 182 -0.86 0.20 3.75
C LEU A 182 -0.33 0.73 5.09
N TRP A 183 -1.11 1.54 5.79
CA TRP A 183 -0.85 1.98 7.17
C TRP A 183 -1.25 0.96 8.23
N GLY A 184 -1.64 -0.24 7.81
CA GLY A 184 -1.90 -1.38 8.67
C GLY A 184 -3.21 -1.27 9.45
N LEU A 185 -4.13 -0.39 9.03
CA LEU A 185 -5.50 -0.36 9.53
C LEU A 185 -6.29 -1.54 8.95
N GLU A 186 -7.19 -2.06 9.77
CA GLU A 186 -8.11 -3.13 9.40
C GLU A 186 -9.48 -2.56 9.12
N HIS A 187 -10.33 -3.36 8.48
CA HIS A 187 -11.71 -2.94 8.24
C HIS A 187 -12.44 -2.57 9.53
N SER A 188 -13.30 -1.58 9.40
CA SER A 188 -14.20 -1.06 10.42
C SER A 188 -15.64 -1.46 10.08
N ASN A 189 -16.47 -1.66 11.11
CA ASN A 189 -17.92 -1.81 10.93
C ASN A 189 -18.66 -0.47 11.10
N ASN A 190 -17.93 0.63 11.33
CA ASN A 190 -18.49 1.97 11.48
C ASN A 190 -18.72 2.59 10.10
N THR A 191 -19.96 3.00 9.79
CA THR A 191 -20.35 3.58 8.50
C THR A 191 -19.73 4.95 8.24
N ASP A 192 -19.38 5.68 9.30
CA ASP A 192 -18.77 7.00 9.22
C ASP A 192 -17.23 6.94 9.19
N ASP A 193 -16.68 5.74 8.97
CA ASP A 193 -15.25 5.49 8.93
C ASP A 193 -14.82 5.13 7.51
N ILE A 194 -13.74 5.74 7.04
CA ILE A 194 -13.20 5.43 5.72
C ILE A 194 -12.75 3.98 5.60
N MET A 195 -12.43 3.32 6.73
CA MET A 195 -12.09 1.89 6.76
C MET A 195 -13.32 0.97 6.75
N ASN A 196 -14.54 1.46 6.50
CA ASN A 196 -15.73 0.62 6.49
C ASN A 196 -15.60 -0.57 5.51
N VAL A 197 -15.88 -1.79 5.96
CA VAL A 197 -15.76 -3.02 5.13
C VAL A 197 -16.67 -3.03 3.91
N HIS A 198 -17.80 -2.33 3.97
CA HIS A 198 -18.78 -2.21 2.90
C HIS A 198 -18.63 -0.89 2.16
N ILE A 199 -17.48 -0.20 2.23
CA ILE A 199 -17.31 1.09 1.56
C ILE A 199 -17.59 0.97 0.06
N ASP A 200 -17.19 -0.11 -0.59
CA ASP A 200 -17.44 -0.35 -2.01
C ASP A 200 -18.94 -0.56 -2.31
N GLU A 201 -19.63 -1.38 -1.52
CA GLU A 201 -21.07 -1.59 -1.65
C GLU A 201 -21.87 -0.30 -1.35
N TYR A 202 -21.41 0.49 -0.39
CA TYR A 202 -21.97 1.77 0.01
C TYR A 202 -21.80 2.82 -1.10
N LEU A 203 -20.61 2.89 -1.70
CA LEU A 203 -20.29 3.74 -2.84
C LEU A 203 -21.15 3.39 -4.07
N LEU A 204 -21.44 2.10 -4.27
CA LEU A 204 -22.21 1.61 -5.41
C LEU A 204 -23.73 1.73 -5.21
N SER A 205 -24.24 1.72 -3.97
CA SER A 205 -25.68 1.70 -3.66
C SER A 205 -26.35 3.08 -3.49
N HIS A 206 -25.64 4.19 -3.71
CA HIS A 206 -26.19 5.54 -3.94
C HIS A 206 -27.05 6.18 -2.83
N VAL A 207 -26.89 5.81 -1.56
CA VAL A 207 -27.59 6.51 -0.48
C VAL A 207 -26.56 6.82 0.58
N PHE A 208 -26.14 8.08 0.72
CA PHE A 208 -25.89 8.80 1.98
C PHE A 208 -25.24 10.17 1.66
N ASP A 209 -25.65 11.20 2.41
CA ASP A 209 -25.39 12.63 2.16
C ASP A 209 -23.94 13.09 2.38
N LYS A 210 -23.00 12.19 2.66
CA LYS A 210 -21.56 12.47 2.64
C LYS A 210 -20.77 11.18 2.83
N LEU A 211 -19.78 10.93 1.98
CA LEU A 211 -18.78 9.90 2.26
C LEU A 211 -17.85 10.41 3.37
N PRO A 212 -17.30 9.53 4.22
CA PRO A 212 -16.31 9.95 5.20
C PRO A 212 -15.09 10.51 4.48
N ASP A 213 -14.70 11.74 4.83
CA ASP A 213 -13.53 12.43 4.25
C ASP A 213 -12.21 12.03 4.96
N ASP A 214 -12.28 11.19 6.00
CA ASP A 214 -11.15 10.80 6.84
C ASP A 214 -11.41 9.54 7.68
N PHE A 215 -10.35 9.03 8.33
CA PHE A 215 -10.39 7.92 9.29
C PHE A 215 -11.17 8.28 10.55
N SER A 216 -11.77 7.30 11.22
CA SER A 216 -12.41 7.51 12.53
C SER A 216 -11.42 7.98 13.61
N GLU A 217 -11.92 8.52 14.73
CA GLU A 217 -11.08 8.95 15.84
C GLU A 217 -10.18 7.83 16.38
N LYS A 218 -10.72 6.60 16.43
CA LYS A 218 -9.98 5.41 16.82
C LYS A 218 -8.79 5.16 15.90
N ASP A 219 -9.02 5.19 14.59
CA ASP A 219 -7.99 4.89 13.60
C ASP A 219 -6.95 6.01 13.53
N ARG A 220 -7.36 7.28 13.62
CA ARG A 220 -6.44 8.41 13.76
C ARG A 220 -5.52 8.27 14.96
N LYS A 221 -6.04 7.79 16.11
CA LYS A 221 -5.23 7.54 17.30
C LYS A 221 -4.17 6.45 17.04
N ILE A 222 -4.54 5.37 16.35
CA ILE A 222 -3.60 4.30 15.97
C ILE A 222 -2.50 4.85 15.05
N LEU A 223 -2.87 5.66 14.05
CA LEU A 223 -1.91 6.29 13.13
C LEU A 223 -0.94 7.22 13.88
N LEU A 224 -1.44 8.03 14.81
CA LEU A 224 -0.61 8.91 15.65
C LEU A 224 0.35 8.13 16.56
N GLU A 225 -0.11 7.02 17.17
CA GLU A 225 0.75 6.15 17.98
C GLU A 225 1.88 5.55 17.13
N LYS A 226 1.61 5.16 15.89
CA LYS A 226 2.62 4.68 14.94
C LYS A 226 3.57 5.79 14.48
N HIS A 227 3.06 7.00 14.27
CA HIS A 227 3.87 8.16 13.91
C HIS A 227 4.93 8.48 14.98
N ASP A 228 4.58 8.34 16.25
CA ASP A 228 5.49 8.59 17.37
C ASP A 228 6.30 7.36 17.81
N SER A 229 6.12 6.21 17.16
CA SER A 229 6.83 4.97 17.50
C SER A 229 8.32 5.04 17.17
N TRP A 230 9.15 4.61 18.13
CA TRP A 230 10.59 4.41 17.95
C TRP A 230 10.95 3.04 17.35
N MET A 231 10.01 2.09 17.36
CA MET A 231 10.18 0.86 16.60
C MET A 231 9.97 1.20 15.14
N ILE A 232 10.95 0.90 14.29
CA ILE A 232 10.90 1.15 12.83
C ILE A 232 11.06 -0.15 12.03
N PHE A 233 11.03 -1.29 12.71
CA PHE A 233 11.06 -2.59 12.05
C PHE A 233 9.62 -3.03 11.74
N PRO A 234 9.39 -3.63 10.56
CA PRO A 234 8.10 -4.22 10.25
C PRO A 234 7.84 -5.37 11.23
N ILE A 235 7.01 -5.14 12.23
CA ILE A 235 6.57 -6.17 13.19
C ILE A 235 5.04 -6.24 13.09
N LYS A 236 4.54 -6.89 12.04
CA LYS A 236 3.30 -7.63 12.17
C LYS A 236 3.67 -9.10 12.42
N PRO A 237 3.35 -9.67 13.60
CA PRO A 237 3.40 -11.11 13.74
C PRO A 237 2.47 -11.72 12.70
N TYR A 238 2.92 -12.82 12.13
CA TYR A 238 2.25 -13.58 11.08
C TYR A 238 0.82 -13.95 11.51
N GLU A 239 -0.18 -13.19 11.07
CA GLU A 239 -1.53 -13.69 10.85
C GLU A 239 -1.85 -13.44 9.38
N SER A 240 -2.12 -14.53 8.66
CA SER A 240 -2.58 -14.45 7.28
C SER A 240 -3.86 -13.62 7.26
N LEU A 241 -3.82 -12.44 6.63
CA LEU A 241 -4.99 -11.60 6.31
C LEU A 241 -5.90 -12.24 5.24
N TYR A 242 -6.10 -13.55 5.32
CA TYR A 242 -7.01 -14.33 4.47
C TYR A 242 -8.35 -14.64 5.14
N SER A 243 -8.66 -14.10 6.31
CA SER A 243 -9.78 -14.56 7.15
C SER A 243 -10.93 -13.57 7.39
N ALA A 244 -10.94 -12.37 6.80
CA ALA A 244 -12.09 -11.46 6.91
C ALA A 244 -13.12 -11.60 5.77
N ALA A 245 -12.71 -12.12 4.60
CA ALA A 245 -13.61 -12.35 3.46
C ALA A 245 -14.05 -13.82 3.28
N LEU A 246 -13.48 -14.77 4.04
CA LEU A 246 -13.69 -16.21 3.82
C LEU A 246 -14.21 -16.99 5.05
N ASN A 247 -14.65 -16.34 6.12
CA ASN A 247 -15.20 -17.03 7.31
C ASN A 247 -16.63 -16.59 7.68
N ARG A 248 -17.51 -16.50 6.68
CA ARG A 248 -18.96 -16.71 6.85
C ARG A 248 -19.48 -17.69 5.81
N SER A 249 -19.02 -18.92 5.93
CA SER A 249 -19.77 -20.09 5.46
C SER A 249 -19.85 -21.11 6.59
N SER A 250 -20.85 -20.91 7.44
CA SER A 250 -21.59 -21.98 8.12
C SER A 250 -23.03 -21.50 8.28
#